data_AF-A0A6N2E565-F1
#
_entry.id   AF-A0A6N2E565-F1
#
_cell.length_a   1.000
_cell.length_b   1.000
_cell.length_c   1.000
_cell.angle_alpha   90.00
_cell.angle_beta   90.00
_cell.angle_gamma   90.00
#
_symmetry.space_group_name_H-M   'P 1'
#
loop_
_entity.id
_entity.type
_entity.pdbx_description
1 polymer ?
#
loop_
_entity_poly.entity_id
_entity_poly.type
_entity_poly.pdbx_seq_one_letter_code
_entity_poly.pdbx_strand_id
1 'polypeptide(L)' 'MKATNKTNRAVLIKVLVLACLVGTLGWDLVERIVQVAELSMSLQAGPVGFDIGVIQLYVRMNPGTLLGIPAGFLVYRRL' A
#
# COMPACT_ATOMS: atom_id res chain seq x y z
N MET A 1 5.70 -12.25 -18.08
CA MET A 1 5.06 -11.23 -18.94
C MET A 1 5.97 -10.01 -19.09
N LYS A 2 6.13 -9.43 -20.30
CA LYS A 2 6.79 -8.11 -20.44
C LYS A 2 5.83 -7.02 -19.93
N ALA A 3 6.27 -6.24 -18.94
CA ALA A 3 5.52 -5.09 -18.40
C ALA A 3 5.35 -3.93 -19.41
N THR A 4 5.99 -4.03 -20.59
CA THR A 4 5.95 -3.05 -21.67
C THR A 4 4.64 -3.06 -22.47
N ASN A 5 3.88 -4.16 -22.44
CA ASN A 5 2.57 -4.20 -23.10
C ASN A 5 1.53 -3.40 -22.29
N LYS A 6 0.76 -2.52 -22.94
CA LYS A 6 -0.20 -1.60 -22.31
C LYS A 6 -1.19 -2.33 -21.40
N THR A 7 -1.65 -3.52 -21.78
CA THR A 7 -2.57 -4.35 -20.99
C THR A 7 -1.89 -4.90 -19.73
N ASN A 8 -0.67 -5.41 -19.87
CA ASN A 8 0.11 -5.95 -18.75
C ASN A 8 0.50 -4.88 -17.74
N ARG A 9 0.81 -3.66 -18.22
CA ARG A 9 1.05 -2.50 -17.36
C ARG A 9 -0.19 -2.13 -16.54
N ALA A 10 -1.37 -2.16 -17.14
CA ALA A 10 -2.62 -1.88 -16.43
C ALA A 10 -2.90 -2.93 -15.34
N VAL A 11 -2.64 -4.22 -15.63
CA VAL A 11 -2.76 -5.29 -14.63
C VAL A 11 -1.76 -5.10 -13.49
N LEU A 12 -0.50 -4.80 -13.79
CA LEU A 12 0.52 -4.52 -12.78
C LEU A 12 0.10 -3.36 -11.86
N ILE A 13 -0.36 -2.24 -12.43
CA ILE A 13 -0.81 -1.09 -11.63
C ILE A 13 -1.98 -1.48 -10.72
N LYS A 14 -2.98 -2.20 -11.24
CA LYS A 14 -4.13 -2.66 -10.43
C LYS A 14 -3.69 -3.56 -9.28
N VAL A 15 -2.81 -4.52 -9.55
CA VAL A 15 -2.29 -5.43 -8.54
C VAL A 15 -1.50 -4.67 -7.47
N LEU A 16 -0.65 -3.73 -7.86
CA LEU A 16 0.11 -2.91 -6.91
C LEU A 16 -0.80 -2.02 -6.05
N VAL A 17 -1.80 -1.36 -6.65
CA VAL A 17 -2.76 -0.54 -5.90
C VAL A 17 -3.54 -1.40 -4.90
N LEU A 18 -4.05 -2.57 -5.33
CA LEU A 18 -4.74 -3.48 -4.43
C LEU A 18 -3.83 -4.00 -3.32
N ALA A 19 -2.59 -4.37 -3.63
CA ALA A 19 -1.64 -4.86 -2.64
C ALA A 19 -1.26 -3.77 -1.62
N CYS A 20 -1.11 -2.51 -2.06
CA CYS A 20 -0.92 -1.39 -1.15
C CYS A 20 -2.12 -1.16 -0.24
N LEU A 21 -3.35 -1.22 -0.77
CA LEU A 21 -4.58 -1.07 0.02
C LEU A 21 -4.71 -2.19 1.06
N VAL A 22 -4.54 -3.45 0.63
CA VAL A 22 -4.59 -4.62 1.51
C VAL A 22 -3.49 -4.55 2.57
N GLY A 23 -2.26 -4.19 2.18
CA GLY A 23 -1.14 -4.02 3.10
C GLY A 23 -1.42 -2.94 4.14
N THR A 24 -1.90 -1.78 3.70
CA THR A 24 -2.23 -0.65 4.59
C THR A 24 -3.30 -1.04 5.60
N LEU A 25 -4.40 -1.67 5.15
CA LEU A 25 -5.47 -2.14 6.03
C LEU A 25 -5.00 -3.25 6.98
N GLY A 26 -4.15 -4.16 6.48
CA GLY A 26 -3.55 -5.21 7.29
C GLY A 26 -2.66 -4.65 8.40
N TRP A 27 -1.89 -3.60 8.11
CA TRP A 27 -1.09 -2.92 9.11
C TRP A 27 -1.94 -2.19 10.16
N ASP A 28 -3.00 -1.50 9.73
CA ASP A 28 -3.93 -0.86 10.67
C ASP A 28 -4.57 -1.88 11.63
N LEU A 29 -4.85 -3.10 11.16
CA LEU A 29 -5.31 -4.19 12.03
C LEU A 29 -4.24 -4.61 13.04
N VAL A 30 -2.97 -4.72 12.61
CA VAL A 30 -1.84 -5.02 13.51
C VAL A 30 -1.68 -3.92 14.55
N GLU A 31 -1.70 -2.64 14.16
CA GLU A 31 -1.63 -1.52 15.10
C GLU A 31 -2.77 -1.56 16.12
N ARG A 32 -4.01 -1.85 15.68
CA ARG A 32 -5.15 -2.03 16.60
C ARG A 32 -4.94 -3.18 17.58
N ILE A 33 -4.42 -4.31 17.13
CA ILE A 33 -4.13 -5.46 18.01
C ILE A 33 -3.03 -5.10 19.02
N VAL A 34 -1.98 -4.42 18.58
CA VAL A 34 -0.87 -3.99 19.45
C VAL A 34 -1.32 -2.93 20.46
N GLN A 35 -2.22 -2.02 20.07
CA GLN A 35 -2.82 -1.03 20.96
C GLN A 35 -3.67 -1.67 22.07
N VAL A 36 -4.38 -2.78 21.78
CA VAL A 36 -5.09 -3.55 22.81
C VAL A 36 -4.12 -4.14 23.84
N ALA A 37 -2.88 -4.42 23.45
CA ALA A 37 -1.83 -4.90 24.36
C ALA A 37 -1.12 -3.76 25.14
N GLU A 38 -1.71 -2.56 25.21
CA GLU A 38 -1.18 -1.34 25.86
C GLU A 38 0.17 -0.85 25.30
N LEU A 39 0.65 -1.46 24.22
CA LEU A 39 1.83 -1.02 23.51
C LEU A 39 1.44 0.13 22.57
N SER A 40 1.86 1.33 22.94
CA SER A 40 1.64 2.54 22.14
C SER A 40 2.60 2.58 20.94
N MET A 41 2.36 1.72 19.95
CA MET A 41 3.14 1.66 18.71
C MET A 41 2.34 2.29 17.58
N SER A 42 2.84 3.42 17.06
CA SER A 42 2.33 4.10 15.87
C SER A 42 3.45 4.16 14.84
N LEU A 43 3.44 3.25 13.89
CA LEU A 43 4.42 3.14 12.82
C LEU A 43 3.76 3.63 11.53
N GLN A 44 3.49 4.93 11.51
CA GLN A 44 3.00 5.65 10.34
C GLN A 44 4.01 6.74 10.00
N ALA A 45 4.56 6.71 8.79
CA ALA A 45 5.29 7.82 8.23
C ALA A 45 4.27 8.79 7.58
N GLY A 46 4.51 10.09 7.79
CA GLY A 46 3.58 11.18 7.47
C GLY A 46 2.98 11.15 6.05
N PRO A 47 1.93 11.94 5.82
CA PRO A 47 1.18 11.89 4.57
C PRO A 47 2.09 12.21 3.37
N VAL A 48 2.23 11.25 2.46
CA VAL A 48 2.87 11.43 1.16
C VAL A 48 1.75 11.60 0.15
N GLY A 49 1.66 12.77 -0.46
CA GLY A 49 0.51 13.13 -1.28
C GLY A 49 0.73 14.27 -2.24
N PHE A 50 -0.23 14.43 -3.15
CA PHE A 50 -0.28 15.52 -4.12
C PHE A 50 -1.44 16.46 -3.74
N ASP A 51 -1.13 17.74 -3.66
CA ASP A 51 -2.08 18.80 -3.35
C ASP A 51 -2.11 19.80 -4.50
N ILE A 52 -3.28 19.95 -5.14
CA ILE A 52 -3.50 20.90 -6.23
C ILE A 52 -4.46 22.04 -5.82
N GLY A 53 -4.66 22.25 -4.52
CA GLY A 53 -5.47 23.34 -3.96
C GLY A 53 -6.99 23.11 -3.97
N VAL A 54 -7.50 22.26 -4.87
CA VAL A 54 -8.93 21.87 -4.92
C VAL A 54 -9.15 20.40 -4.54
N ILE A 55 -8.17 19.54 -4.82
CA ILE A 55 -8.19 18.12 -4.51
C ILE A 55 -6.88 17.75 -3.84
N GLN A 56 -6.98 17.08 -2.69
CA GLN A 56 -5.84 16.57 -1.95
C GLN A 56 -5.92 15.04 -1.94
N LEU A 57 -4.87 14.38 -2.43
CA LEU A 57 -4.73 12.93 -2.37
C LEU A 57 -3.47 12.60 -1.60
N TYR A 58 -3.62 12.04 -0.40
CA TYR A 58 -2.51 11.63 0.44
C TYR A 58 -2.62 10.17 0.83
N VAL A 59 -1.48 9.50 0.90
CA VAL A 59 -1.33 8.16 1.44
C VAL A 59 -0.40 8.27 2.65
N ARG A 60 -0.86 7.79 3.80
CA ARG A 60 0.03 7.61 4.95
C ARG A 60 0.86 6.37 4.69
N MET A 61 2.17 6.53 4.68
CA MET A 61 3.08 5.42 4.44
C MET A 61 3.17 4.59 5.72
N ASN A 62 2.68 3.36 5.71
CA ASN A 62 2.88 2.43 6.82
C ASN A 62 3.67 1.20 6.35
N PRO A 63 4.24 0.39 7.26
CA PRO A 63 4.94 -0.83 6.91
C PRO A 63 4.10 -1.77 6.03
N GLY A 64 2.78 -1.78 6.21
CA GLY A 64 1.85 -2.47 5.33
C GLY A 64 1.90 -2.00 3.88
N THR A 65 1.87 -0.69 3.64
CA THR A 65 2.01 -0.10 2.29
C THR A 65 3.38 -0.44 1.68
N LEU A 66 4.45 -0.37 2.49
CA LEU A 66 5.82 -0.68 2.05
C LEU A 66 5.99 -2.15 1.65
N LEU A 67 5.39 -3.07 2.41
CA LEU A 67 5.41 -4.50 2.11
C LEU A 67 4.41 -4.90 1.01
N GLY A 68 3.34 -4.13 0.83
CA GLY A 68 2.34 -4.34 -0.20
C GLY A 68 2.91 -4.26 -1.62
N ILE A 69 3.83 -3.34 -1.89
CA ILE A 69 4.46 -3.17 -3.22
C ILE A 69 5.25 -4.43 -3.66
N PRO A 70 6.25 -4.93 -2.91
CA PRO A 70 6.98 -6.14 -3.30
C PRO A 70 6.09 -7.38 -3.32
N ALA A 71 5.12 -7.50 -2.39
CA ALA A 71 4.16 -8.60 -2.40
C ALA A 71 3.28 -8.57 -3.67
N GLY A 72 2.75 -7.41 -4.04
CA GLY A 72 1.98 -7.21 -5.27
C GLY A 72 2.79 -7.51 -6.53
N PHE A 73 4.07 -7.14 -6.55
CA PHE A 73 4.97 -7.49 -7.66
C PHE A 73 5.18 -9.01 -7.79
N LEU A 74 5.35 -9.72 -6.67
CA LEU A 74 5.46 -11.18 -6.66
C LEU A 74 4.17 -11.86 -7.13
N VAL A 75 3.00 -11.35 -6.73
CA VAL A 75 1.69 -11.82 -7.20
C VAL A 75 1.56 -11.61 -8.70
N TYR A 76 1.87 -10.40 -9.20
CA TYR A 76 1.84 -10.10 -10.63
C TYR A 76 2.78 -11.00 -11.44
N ARG A 77 3.96 -11.34 -10.91
CA ARG A 77 4.90 -12.25 -11.60
C ARG A 77 4.33 -13.67 -11.79
N ARG A 78 3.34 -14.07 -11.00
CA ARG A 78 2.66 -15.37 -11.08
C ARG A 78 1.37 -15.34 -11.91
N LEU A 79 0.90 -14.16 -12.31
CA LEU A 79 -0.21 -13.96 -13.24
C LEU A 79 0.30 -13.96 -14.70
#